data_AF-A0A7J9QBA6-F1
#
_entry.id   AF-A0A7J9QBA6-F1
#
_cell.length_a   1.000
_cell.length_b   1.000
_cell.length_c   1.000
_cell.angle_alpha   90.00
_cell.angle_beta   90.00
_cell.angle_gamma   90.00
#
_symmetry.space_group_name_H-M   'P 1'
#
loop_
_entity.id
_entity.type
_entity.pdbx_description
1 polymer ?
#
loop_
_entity_poly.entity_id
_entity_poly.type
_entity_poly.pdbx_seq_one_letter_code
_entity_poly.pdbx_strand_id
1 'polypeptide(L)'
;MKKTISGIRGIFGEDLNLKEIIEFTNNFSSLIKSGKCVVGRDTRPSGKIIQDTVSAVLMKNGIDVFDLGMVPTPVVFRESRKYGAGIIISSSHNPIEWNGMKFILEGRGINEKELPSIINHQKILKTKIGKINKIKSAYVEDAKKIIGKISNSPEIVIDNGGGAAKDFVNDLLQNIGCDVEMINKDLLGCSRGPDPTSEELIELSKMTNDKEIGFAFDLDGDRLVVVRNGKKQTPDVTLGLGVAKSLELGYKNFV
;
A
#
# COMPACT_ATOMS: atom_id res chain seq x y z
N MET A 1 3.38 -13.80 16.02
CA MET A 1 3.83 -12.90 14.94
C MET A 1 4.28 -13.72 13.76
N LYS A 2 3.90 -13.36 12.54
CA LYS A 2 4.31 -14.00 11.28
C LYS A 2 5.56 -13.29 10.72
N LYS A 3 6.57 -14.06 10.30
CA LYS A 3 7.82 -13.53 9.70
C LYS A 3 8.01 -14.16 8.33
N THR A 4 7.67 -13.44 7.26
CA THR A 4 7.78 -13.94 5.88
C THR A 4 8.32 -12.86 4.94
N ILE A 5 8.60 -13.22 3.69
CA ILE A 5 9.03 -12.27 2.66
C ILE A 5 7.98 -11.19 2.36
N SER A 6 6.70 -11.48 2.58
CA SER A 6 5.60 -10.52 2.42
C SER A 6 5.46 -9.55 3.61
N GLY A 7 6.33 -9.68 4.60
CA GLY A 7 6.44 -8.79 5.75
C GLY A 7 6.47 -9.53 7.08
N ILE A 8 6.89 -8.78 8.10
CA ILE A 8 6.83 -9.20 9.49
C ILE A 8 5.60 -8.54 10.12
N ARG A 9 4.64 -9.36 10.57
CA ARG A 9 3.29 -8.90 10.94
C ARG A 9 2.80 -9.57 12.21
N GLY A 10 2.06 -8.83 13.02
CA GLY A 10 1.51 -9.32 14.29
C GLY A 10 0.51 -8.32 14.87
N ILE A 11 -0.14 -8.71 15.96
CA ILE A 11 -1.01 -7.85 16.76
C ILE A 11 -0.14 -6.86 17.52
N PHE A 12 -0.36 -5.56 17.27
CA PHE A 12 0.44 -4.52 17.89
C PHE A 12 0.15 -4.42 19.39
N GLY A 13 1.19 -4.49 20.23
CA GLY A 13 1.06 -4.50 21.69
C GLY A 13 0.93 -5.90 22.30
N GLU A 14 0.84 -6.95 21.48
CA GLU A 14 0.90 -8.35 21.92
C GLU A 14 2.18 -9.01 21.42
N ASP A 15 2.20 -9.41 20.15
CA ASP A 15 3.30 -10.17 19.55
C ASP A 15 4.17 -9.35 18.59
N LEU A 16 3.74 -8.13 18.24
CA LEU A 16 4.53 -7.10 17.56
C LEU A 16 4.62 -5.86 18.45
N ASN A 17 5.78 -5.61 19.05
CA ASN A 17 6.03 -4.43 19.89
C ASN A 17 7.11 -3.53 19.30
N LEU A 18 7.30 -2.36 19.91
CA LEU A 18 8.34 -1.41 19.49
C LEU A 18 9.74 -2.03 19.51
N LYS A 19 10.00 -2.98 20.42
CA LYS A 19 11.27 -3.72 20.48
C LYS A 19 11.54 -4.46 19.17
N GLU A 20 10.59 -5.25 18.69
CA GLU A 20 10.71 -6.00 17.43
C GLU A 20 10.81 -5.05 16.23
N ILE A 21 10.05 -3.94 16.23
CA ILE A 21 10.11 -2.93 15.18
C ILE A 21 11.52 -2.30 15.10
N ILE A 22 12.08 -1.94 16.25
CA ILE A 22 13.44 -1.39 16.35
C ILE A 22 14.45 -2.41 15.86
N GLU A 23 14.36 -3.67 16.31
CA GLU A 23 15.29 -4.72 15.93
C GLU A 23 15.27 -5.01 14.43
N PHE A 24 14.10 -5.24 13.84
CA PHE A 24 14.00 -5.55 12.41
C PHE A 24 14.35 -4.36 11.52
N THR A 25 14.03 -3.13 11.93
CA THR A 25 14.46 -1.92 11.20
C THR A 25 15.97 -1.75 11.26
N ASN A 26 16.59 -2.01 12.42
CA ASN A 26 18.04 -2.00 12.57
C ASN A 26 18.69 -3.01 11.61
N ASN A 27 18.20 -4.25 11.61
CA ASN A 27 18.74 -5.31 10.78
C ASN A 27 18.56 -5.02 9.28
N PHE A 28 17.37 -4.56 8.88
CA PHE A 28 17.08 -4.17 7.50
C PHE A 28 17.99 -3.03 7.02
N SER A 29 18.33 -2.07 7.87
CA SER A 29 19.21 -0.96 7.48
C SER A 29 20.59 -1.41 6.99
N SER A 30 21.07 -2.58 7.41
CA SER A 30 22.34 -3.16 6.92
C SER A 30 22.30 -3.58 5.45
N LEU A 31 21.09 -3.79 4.89
CA LEU A 31 20.87 -4.15 3.49
C LEU A 31 20.73 -2.93 2.57
N ILE A 32 20.58 -1.72 3.13
CA ILE A 32 20.32 -0.50 2.37
C ILE A 32 21.64 0.10 1.86
N LYS A 33 21.98 -0.18 0.59
CA LYS A 33 23.21 0.34 -0.04
C LYS A 33 23.13 1.81 -0.45
N SER A 34 21.92 2.31 -0.75
CA SER A 34 21.71 3.68 -1.26
C SER A 34 21.87 4.77 -0.19
N GLY A 35 21.88 4.39 1.08
CA GLY A 35 21.80 5.34 2.20
C GLY A 35 20.44 6.06 2.31
N LYS A 36 19.42 5.62 1.57
CA LYS A 36 18.10 6.27 1.49
C LYS A 36 16.99 5.23 1.61
N CYS A 37 15.90 5.57 2.30
CA CYS A 37 14.76 4.68 2.47
C CYS A 37 13.45 5.47 2.43
N VAL A 38 12.51 5.04 1.58
CA VAL A 38 11.15 5.59 1.58
C VAL A 38 10.29 4.87 2.63
N VAL A 39 9.49 5.61 3.39
CA VAL A 39 8.59 5.03 4.40
C VAL A 39 7.17 5.52 4.17
N GLY A 40 6.22 4.60 4.14
CA GLY A 40 4.79 4.90 4.05
C GLY A 40 3.98 3.90 4.85
N ARG A 41 2.74 4.27 5.18
CA ARG A 41 1.84 3.44 5.99
C ARG A 41 0.41 3.43 5.47
N ASP A 42 -0.34 2.41 5.84
CA ASP A 42 -1.80 2.39 5.68
C ASP A 42 -2.52 3.20 6.78
N THR A 43 -3.83 2.99 6.90
CA THR A 43 -4.72 3.72 7.82
C THR A 43 -4.81 3.12 9.22
N ARG A 44 -4.10 2.01 9.52
CA ARG A 44 -4.18 1.34 10.83
C ARG A 44 -3.82 2.29 11.98
N PRO A 45 -4.53 2.26 13.12
CA PRO A 45 -4.28 3.17 14.24
C PRO A 45 -2.84 3.12 14.76
N SER A 46 -2.23 1.93 14.83
CA SER A 46 -0.85 1.74 15.25
C SER A 46 0.18 2.20 14.21
N GLY A 47 -0.21 2.53 12.98
CA GLY A 47 0.71 2.84 11.90
C GLY A 47 1.60 4.05 12.18
N LYS A 48 1.08 5.10 12.83
CA LYS A 48 1.85 6.33 13.10
C LYS A 48 3.03 6.10 14.06
N ILE A 49 2.78 5.38 15.16
CA ILE A 49 3.83 5.09 16.15
C ILE A 49 4.91 4.17 15.56
N ILE A 50 4.51 3.22 14.71
CA ILE A 50 5.45 2.36 13.99
C ILE A 50 6.27 3.19 13.00
N GLN A 51 5.66 4.09 12.24
CA GLN A 51 6.33 4.97 11.27
C GLN A 51 7.38 5.86 11.92
N ASP A 52 7.06 6.46 13.07
CA ASP A 52 7.99 7.30 13.80
C ASP A 52 9.17 6.49 14.33
N THR A 53 8.90 5.29 14.85
CA THR A 53 9.93 4.37 15.36
C THR A 53 10.86 3.92 14.24
N VAL A 54 10.31 3.48 13.11
CA VAL A 54 11.07 3.08 11.91
C VAL A 54 11.96 4.23 11.44
N SER A 55 11.39 5.43 11.31
CA SER A 55 12.11 6.62 10.84
C SER A 55 13.27 6.99 11.78
N ALA A 56 13.04 6.96 13.10
CA ALA A 56 14.06 7.24 14.10
C ALA A 56 15.23 6.24 14.02
N VAL A 57 14.93 4.95 13.85
CA VAL A 57 15.96 3.90 13.75
C VAL A 57 16.76 4.01 12.47
N LEU A 58 16.11 4.28 11.33
CA LEU A 58 16.80 4.50 10.06
C LEU A 58 17.76 5.69 10.14
N MET A 59 17.29 6.84 10.65
CA MET A 59 18.13 8.03 10.82
C MET A 59 19.30 7.77 11.78
N LYS A 60 19.06 7.07 12.90
CA LYS A 60 20.13 6.66 13.84
C LYS A 60 21.22 5.83 13.14
N ASN A 61 20.85 5.04 12.12
CA ASN A 61 21.77 4.19 11.37
C ASN A 61 22.36 4.88 10.13
N GLY A 62 22.18 6.19 9.99
CA GLY A 62 22.76 6.98 8.90
C GLY A 62 22.00 6.88 7.58
N ILE A 63 20.75 6.39 7.61
CA ILE A 63 19.88 6.31 6.44
C ILE A 63 18.99 7.54 6.38
N ASP A 64 18.98 8.23 5.25
CA ASP A 64 18.04 9.32 5.00
C ASP A 64 16.64 8.75 4.74
N VAL A 65 15.65 9.26 5.48
CA VAL A 65 14.25 8.84 5.40
C VAL A 65 13.47 9.78 4.48
N PHE A 66 12.71 9.19 3.57
CA PHE A 66 11.78 9.87 2.68
C PHE A 66 10.36 9.47 3.09
N ASP A 67 9.70 10.33 3.87
CA ASP A 67 8.41 10.06 4.49
C ASP A 67 7.27 10.45 3.53
N LEU A 68 6.50 9.44 3.09
CA LEU A 68 5.29 9.60 2.28
C LEU A 68 4.02 9.80 3.11
N GLY A 69 4.08 9.59 4.43
CA GLY A 69 2.91 9.59 5.29
C GLY A 69 1.97 8.41 5.00
N MET A 70 0.68 8.69 4.89
CA MET A 70 -0.37 7.70 4.61
C MET A 70 -0.53 7.54 3.10
N VAL A 71 -0.17 6.39 2.55
CA VAL A 71 -0.23 6.12 1.11
C VAL A 71 -0.45 4.62 0.83
N PRO A 72 -1.01 4.24 -0.32
CA PRO A 72 -1.09 2.84 -0.74
C PRO A 72 0.28 2.17 -0.88
N THR A 73 0.32 0.85 -0.64
CA THR A 73 1.47 -0.03 -0.86
C THR A 73 2.13 0.20 -2.25
N PRO A 74 1.38 0.26 -3.37
CA PRO A 74 1.97 0.50 -4.69
C PRO A 74 2.76 1.82 -4.82
N VAL A 75 2.40 2.86 -4.05
CA VAL A 75 3.09 4.15 -4.06
C VAL A 75 4.47 4.04 -3.43
N VAL A 76 4.57 3.34 -2.29
CA VAL A 76 5.86 3.09 -1.63
C VAL A 76 6.77 2.24 -2.52
N PHE A 77 6.22 1.19 -3.16
CA PHE A 77 6.97 0.41 -4.14
C PHE A 77 7.53 1.26 -5.28
N ARG A 78 6.70 2.12 -5.87
CA ARG A 78 7.14 3.01 -6.96
C ARG A 78 8.25 3.95 -6.52
N GLU A 79 8.09 4.65 -5.40
CA GLU A 79 9.09 5.62 -4.93
C GLU A 79 10.38 4.92 -4.48
N SER A 80 10.29 3.69 -3.93
CA SER A 80 11.48 2.94 -3.53
C SER A 80 12.46 2.66 -4.69
N ARG A 81 11.98 2.61 -5.94
CA ARG A 81 12.84 2.48 -7.14
C ARG A 81 13.80 3.67 -7.29
N LYS A 82 13.37 4.87 -6.88
CA LYS A 82 14.18 6.10 -6.92
C LYS A 82 15.14 6.21 -5.73
N TYR A 83 14.75 5.68 -4.57
CA TYR A 83 15.50 5.80 -3.32
C TYR A 83 16.31 4.55 -2.95
N GLY A 84 16.14 3.44 -3.66
CA GLY A 84 16.90 2.20 -3.48
C GLY A 84 16.37 1.27 -2.37
N ALA A 85 15.56 1.76 -1.44
CA ALA A 85 14.91 0.93 -0.43
C ALA A 85 13.58 1.55 0.04
N GLY A 86 12.72 0.72 0.65
CA GLY A 86 11.50 1.19 1.29
C GLY A 86 10.96 0.28 2.38
N ILE A 87 10.16 0.85 3.28
CA ILE A 87 9.39 0.13 4.30
C ILE A 87 7.93 0.55 4.19
N ILE A 88 7.05 -0.43 4.00
CA ILE A 88 5.60 -0.25 4.08
C ILE A 88 5.14 -0.70 5.46
N ILE A 89 4.43 0.16 6.17
CA ILE A 89 3.84 -0.16 7.46
C ILE A 89 2.37 -0.51 7.23
N SER A 90 2.10 -1.81 7.20
CA SER A 90 0.77 -2.34 6.94
C SER A 90 0.73 -3.84 7.23
N SER A 91 -0.45 -4.35 7.59
CA SER A 91 -0.76 -5.78 7.54
C SER A 91 -1.76 -6.14 6.42
N SER A 92 -1.94 -5.27 5.42
CA SER A 92 -2.87 -5.43 4.28
C SER A 92 -4.29 -5.77 4.77
N HIS A 93 -4.80 -6.93 4.41
CA HIS A 93 -6.15 -7.44 4.70
C HIS A 93 -6.33 -8.06 6.10
N ASN A 94 -5.29 -8.16 6.93
CA ASN A 94 -5.43 -8.73 8.28
C ASN A 94 -6.38 -7.88 9.17
N PRO A 95 -6.95 -8.43 10.26
CA PRO A 95 -7.78 -7.66 11.21
C PRO A 95 -7.10 -6.37 11.71
N ILE A 96 -7.88 -5.37 12.15
CA ILE A 96 -7.42 -4.00 12.41
C ILE A 96 -6.30 -3.91 13.45
N GLU A 97 -6.35 -4.76 14.47
CA GLU A 97 -5.36 -4.85 15.55
C GLU A 97 -3.97 -5.34 15.07
N TRP A 98 -3.92 -5.97 13.89
CA TRP A 98 -2.66 -6.36 13.27
C TRP A 98 -1.95 -5.14 12.68
N ASN A 99 -0.62 -5.16 12.66
CA ASN A 99 0.18 -4.29 11.81
C ASN A 99 1.48 -5.01 11.43
N GLY A 100 2.36 -4.37 10.68
CA GLY A 100 3.62 -4.97 10.30
C GLY A 100 4.47 -4.08 9.43
N MET A 101 5.57 -4.66 8.97
CA MET A 101 6.52 -4.02 8.06
C MET A 101 6.77 -4.93 6.86
N LYS A 102 6.54 -4.42 5.65
CA LYS A 102 7.01 -5.03 4.39
C LYS A 102 8.27 -4.30 3.95
N PHE A 103 9.29 -5.05 3.55
CA PHE A 103 10.61 -4.51 3.23
C PHE A 103 10.86 -4.56 1.73
N ILE A 104 11.40 -3.47 1.19
CA ILE A 104 11.64 -3.29 -0.25
C ILE A 104 13.10 -2.93 -0.47
N LEU A 105 13.77 -3.64 -1.37
CA LEU A 105 15.11 -3.33 -1.85
C LEU A 105 15.05 -3.15 -3.37
N GLU A 106 15.63 -2.07 -3.87
CA GLU A 106 15.79 -1.82 -5.31
C GLU A 106 14.46 -1.98 -6.11
N GLY A 107 13.34 -1.55 -5.52
CA GLY A 107 12.03 -1.61 -6.16
C GLY A 107 11.30 -2.96 -6.11
N ARG A 108 11.83 -3.96 -5.40
CA ARG A 108 11.22 -5.28 -5.22
C ARG A 108 11.11 -5.64 -3.74
N GLY A 109 10.16 -6.53 -3.43
CA GLY A 109 10.13 -7.17 -2.11
C GLY A 109 11.43 -7.92 -1.84
N ILE A 110 11.74 -8.10 -0.57
CA ILE A 110 12.84 -8.98 -0.18
C ILE A 110 12.55 -10.43 -0.58
N ASN A 111 13.61 -11.21 -0.80
CA ASN A 111 13.52 -12.64 -1.08
C ASN A 111 13.87 -13.50 0.13
N GLU A 112 13.73 -14.82 -0.01
CA GLU A 112 13.99 -15.78 1.08
C GLU A 112 15.44 -15.78 1.58
N LYS A 113 16.40 -15.43 0.72
CA LYS A 113 17.82 -15.34 1.11
C LYS A 113 18.11 -14.07 1.94
N GLU A 114 17.30 -13.03 1.78
CA GLU A 114 17.44 -11.75 2.47
C GLU A 114 16.70 -11.73 3.81
N LEU A 115 15.60 -12.46 3.94
CA LEU A 115 14.78 -12.51 5.16
C LEU A 115 15.58 -12.84 6.44
N PRO A 116 16.52 -13.81 6.46
CA PRO A 116 17.35 -14.06 7.64
C PRO A 116 18.19 -12.86 8.07
N SER A 117 18.59 -12.00 7.14
CA SER A 117 19.36 -10.79 7.45
C SER A 117 18.52 -9.71 8.13
N ILE A 118 17.18 -9.80 8.05
CA ILE A 118 16.26 -8.93 8.78
C ILE A 118 15.89 -9.54 10.13
N ILE A 119 15.68 -10.86 10.19
CA ILE A 119 15.23 -11.54 11.41
C ILE A 119 16.38 -11.73 12.41
N ASN A 120 17.58 -12.04 11.94
CA ASN A 120 18.74 -12.28 12.80
C ASN A 120 19.51 -10.99 13.07
N HIS A 121 20.00 -10.85 14.29
CA HIS A 121 20.79 -9.70 14.72
C HIS A 121 21.93 -9.38 13.75
N GLN A 122 21.98 -8.13 13.28
CA GLN A 122 23.04 -7.61 12.41
C GLN A 122 23.92 -6.61 13.16
N LYS A 123 25.23 -6.66 12.90
CA LYS A 123 26.17 -5.63 13.38
C LYS A 123 26.00 -4.37 12.53
N ILE A 124 25.57 -3.27 13.14
CA ILE A 124 25.39 -1.99 12.44
C ILE A 124 26.67 -1.17 12.54
N LEU A 125 27.21 -0.80 11.39
CA LEU A 125 28.33 0.14 11.27
C LEU A 125 27.78 1.56 11.17
N LYS A 126 28.14 2.40 12.16
CA LYS A 126 27.67 3.78 12.27
C LYS A 126 28.74 4.73 11.75
N THR A 127 28.35 5.75 10.99
CA THR A 127 29.27 6.83 10.63
C THR A 127 28.65 8.22 10.80
N LYS A 128 27.34 8.41 10.54
CA LYS A 128 26.60 9.69 10.64
C LYS A 128 25.11 9.49 10.97
N ILE A 129 24.42 10.55 11.40
CA ILE A 129 22.95 10.58 11.58
C ILE A 129 22.29 11.01 10.27
N GLY A 130 21.28 10.25 9.81
CA GLY A 130 20.47 10.55 8.64
C GLY A 130 19.43 11.65 8.89
N LYS A 131 18.82 12.14 7.80
CA LYS A 131 17.77 13.18 7.83
C LYS A 131 16.42 12.60 7.45
N ILE A 132 15.34 13.30 7.83
CA ILE A 132 13.98 13.00 7.36
C ILE A 132 13.49 14.09 6.41
N ASN A 133 12.96 13.69 5.26
CA ASN A 133 12.37 14.56 4.26
C ASN A 133 10.94 14.10 4.00
N LYS A 134 9.95 14.98 4.20
CA LYS A 134 8.57 14.70 3.79
C LYS A 134 8.47 14.88 2.28
N ILE A 135 7.90 13.89 1.59
CA ILE A 135 7.78 13.89 0.14
C ILE A 135 6.36 13.56 -0.30
N LYS A 136 6.05 13.88 -1.56
CA LYS A 136 4.84 13.44 -2.27
C LYS A 136 5.25 12.61 -3.48
N SER A 137 4.39 11.69 -3.89
CA SER A 137 4.59 10.89 -5.11
C SER A 137 3.79 11.49 -6.28
N ALA A 138 4.33 11.38 -7.49
CA ALA A 138 3.62 11.68 -8.73
C ALA A 138 2.73 10.50 -9.21
N TYR A 139 2.45 9.52 -8.35
CA TYR A 139 1.80 8.26 -8.69
C TYR A 139 0.51 8.44 -9.52
N VAL A 140 -0.38 9.31 -9.06
CA VAL A 140 -1.69 9.58 -9.71
C VAL A 140 -1.50 10.25 -11.07
N GLU A 141 -0.67 11.29 -11.16
CA GLU A 141 -0.44 12.01 -12.42
C GLU A 141 0.18 11.11 -13.50
N ASP A 142 1.10 10.24 -13.10
CA ASP A 142 1.70 9.32 -14.06
C ASP A 142 0.73 8.20 -14.46
N ALA A 143 -0.11 7.70 -13.55
CA ALA A 143 -1.18 6.76 -13.89
C ALA A 143 -2.19 7.38 -14.87
N LYS A 144 -2.57 8.63 -14.65
CA LYS A 144 -3.45 9.41 -15.54
C LYS A 144 -2.87 9.56 -16.95
N LYS A 145 -1.56 9.80 -17.09
CA LYS A 145 -0.91 9.87 -18.42
C LYS A 145 -1.02 8.56 -19.20
N ILE A 146 -0.95 7.42 -18.51
CA ILE A 146 -1.03 6.09 -19.12
C ILE A 146 -2.49 5.77 -19.51
N ILE A 147 -3.44 6.05 -18.62
CA ILE A 147 -4.85 5.72 -18.82
C ILE A 147 -5.52 6.65 -19.84
N GLY A 148 -5.15 7.93 -19.83
CA GLY A 148 -5.80 8.95 -20.66
C GLY A 148 -7.16 9.39 -20.11
N LYS A 149 -7.97 10.01 -20.97
CA LYS A 149 -9.35 10.44 -20.64
C LYS A 149 -10.35 9.35 -21.00
N ILE A 150 -11.35 9.17 -20.14
CA ILE A 150 -12.50 8.30 -20.36
C ILE A 150 -13.67 9.16 -20.88
N SER A 151 -14.34 8.68 -21.91
CA SER A 151 -15.52 9.32 -22.50
C SER A 151 -16.80 8.87 -21.79
N ASN A 152 -17.88 9.65 -21.92
CA ASN A 152 -19.23 9.37 -21.38
C ASN A 152 -19.38 9.38 -19.85
N SER A 153 -18.33 9.76 -19.11
CA SER A 153 -18.38 9.95 -17.66
C SER A 153 -19.07 8.82 -16.89
N PRO A 154 -18.51 7.60 -16.94
CA PRO A 154 -19.14 6.45 -16.32
C PRO A 154 -19.34 6.66 -14.81
N GLU A 155 -20.50 6.24 -14.32
CA GLU A 155 -20.83 6.32 -12.89
C GLU A 155 -20.26 5.10 -12.15
N ILE A 156 -19.31 5.37 -11.25
CA ILE A 156 -18.51 4.36 -10.55
C ILE A 156 -18.73 4.49 -9.04
N VAL A 157 -18.82 3.36 -8.35
CA VAL A 157 -18.83 3.33 -6.88
C VAL A 157 -17.53 2.75 -6.34
N ILE A 158 -16.89 3.44 -5.40
CA ILE A 158 -15.69 2.98 -4.72
C ILE A 158 -16.00 2.64 -3.28
N ASP A 159 -15.69 1.40 -2.89
CA ASP A 159 -15.61 0.99 -1.51
C ASP A 159 -14.15 0.98 -1.05
N ASN A 160 -13.74 2.07 -0.41
CA ASN A 160 -12.36 2.23 0.05
C ASN A 160 -12.05 1.38 1.30
N GLY A 161 -13.05 0.83 2.00
CA GLY A 161 -12.85 0.05 3.23
C GLY A 161 -12.08 0.78 4.33
N GLY A 162 -12.06 2.11 4.29
CA GLY A 162 -11.27 2.93 5.20
C GLY A 162 -9.76 2.86 4.97
N GLY A 163 -9.34 2.40 3.79
CA GLY A 163 -7.95 2.22 3.39
C GLY A 163 -7.23 3.49 2.91
N ALA A 164 -5.95 3.34 2.62
CA ALA A 164 -5.06 4.43 2.19
C ALA A 164 -5.25 4.84 0.73
N ALA A 165 -6.09 4.12 -0.03
CA ALA A 165 -6.36 4.40 -1.44
C ALA A 165 -7.35 5.55 -1.66
N LYS A 166 -8.02 6.04 -0.60
CA LYS A 166 -9.09 7.06 -0.64
C LYS A 166 -8.80 8.20 -1.63
N ASP A 167 -7.80 9.00 -1.33
CA ASP A 167 -7.51 10.20 -2.12
C ASP A 167 -6.90 9.81 -3.48
N PHE A 168 -6.11 8.74 -3.54
CA PHE A 168 -5.46 8.28 -4.77
C PHE A 168 -6.45 7.82 -5.84
N VAL A 169 -7.42 6.99 -5.46
CA VAL A 169 -8.42 6.44 -6.39
C VAL A 169 -9.44 7.50 -6.75
N ASN A 170 -9.90 8.30 -5.78
CA ASN A 170 -10.82 9.39 -6.04
C ASN A 170 -10.21 10.39 -7.05
N ASP A 171 -9.01 10.88 -6.75
CA ASP A 171 -8.34 11.87 -7.61
C ASP A 171 -8.05 11.29 -8.99
N LEU A 172 -7.59 10.04 -9.09
CA LEU A 172 -7.32 9.41 -10.39
C LEU A 172 -8.59 9.32 -11.24
N LEU A 173 -9.67 8.74 -10.70
CA LEU A 173 -10.90 8.47 -11.45
C LEU A 173 -11.63 9.76 -11.86
N GLN A 174 -11.71 10.75 -10.97
CA GLN A 174 -12.27 12.05 -11.33
C GLN A 174 -11.42 12.74 -12.40
N ASN A 175 -10.09 12.71 -12.28
CA ASN A 175 -9.20 13.36 -13.24
C ASN A 175 -9.25 12.74 -14.64
N ILE A 176 -9.55 11.44 -14.76
CA ILE A 176 -9.74 10.79 -16.07
C ILE A 176 -11.17 10.94 -16.62
N GLY A 177 -12.10 11.48 -15.83
CA GLY A 177 -13.43 11.90 -16.32
C GLY A 177 -14.61 11.06 -15.83
N CYS A 178 -14.43 10.17 -14.85
CA CYS A 178 -15.50 9.38 -14.26
C CYS A 178 -16.32 10.18 -13.24
N ASP A 179 -17.60 9.85 -13.09
CA ASP A 179 -18.40 10.27 -11.94
C ASP A 179 -18.23 9.25 -10.80
N VAL A 180 -17.77 9.70 -9.64
CA VAL A 180 -17.27 8.82 -8.58
C VAL A 180 -18.05 9.05 -7.29
N GLU A 181 -18.77 8.02 -6.87
CA GLU A 181 -19.35 7.94 -5.54
C GLU A 181 -18.50 7.03 -4.66
N MET A 182 -18.23 7.44 -3.42
CA MET A 182 -17.36 6.66 -2.51
C MET A 182 -18.06 6.37 -1.19
N ILE A 183 -18.01 5.10 -0.78
CA ILE A 183 -18.42 4.58 0.53
C ILE A 183 -17.21 4.13 1.32
N ASN A 184 -17.38 3.93 2.64
CA ASN A 184 -16.29 3.51 3.54
C ASN A 184 -15.05 4.40 3.40
N LYS A 185 -15.29 5.73 3.37
CA LYS A 185 -14.27 6.76 3.14
C LYS A 185 -13.17 6.74 4.20
N ASP A 186 -13.55 6.57 5.45
CA ASP A 186 -12.66 6.63 6.61
C ASP A 186 -12.78 5.36 7.43
N LEU A 187 -11.69 4.93 8.07
CA LEU A 187 -11.64 3.69 8.83
C LEU A 187 -12.69 3.62 9.95
N LEU A 188 -12.93 4.76 10.60
CA LEU A 188 -13.98 4.86 11.61
C LEU A 188 -15.35 4.87 10.93
N GLY A 189 -16.21 3.93 11.30
CA GLY A 189 -17.57 3.84 10.77
C GLY A 189 -17.70 3.07 9.45
N CYS A 190 -16.65 2.37 9.01
CA CYS A 190 -16.75 1.45 7.87
C CYS A 190 -17.80 0.36 8.11
N SER A 191 -18.57 0.05 7.07
CA SER A 191 -19.59 -1.00 7.06
C SER A 191 -19.01 -2.41 6.89
N ARG A 192 -17.70 -2.52 6.67
CA ARG A 192 -16.97 -3.77 6.46
C ARG A 192 -15.55 -3.71 7.05
N GLY A 193 -14.92 -4.87 7.13
CA GLY A 193 -13.54 -5.05 7.52
C GLY A 193 -12.52 -4.80 6.39
N PRO A 194 -11.25 -5.18 6.65
CA PRO A 194 -10.12 -4.89 5.77
C PRO A 194 -10.04 -5.70 4.48
N ASP A 195 -10.70 -6.86 4.38
CA ASP A 195 -10.46 -7.81 3.29
C ASP A 195 -11.66 -7.87 2.31
N PRO A 196 -11.63 -7.08 1.23
CA PRO A 196 -12.73 -7.10 0.26
C PRO A 196 -12.87 -8.44 -0.45
N THR A 197 -11.88 -9.33 -0.38
CA THR A 197 -11.91 -10.63 -1.07
C THR A 197 -12.69 -11.70 -0.30
N SER A 198 -12.70 -11.66 1.03
CA SER A 198 -13.49 -12.59 1.85
C SER A 198 -14.87 -12.05 2.21
N GLU A 199 -15.05 -10.73 2.16
CA GLU A 199 -16.29 -10.09 2.59
C GLU A 199 -17.35 -10.02 1.47
N GLU A 200 -18.63 -9.96 1.85
CA GLU A 200 -19.76 -9.99 0.92
C GLU A 200 -19.96 -8.68 0.14
N LEU A 201 -19.39 -7.56 0.63
CA LEU A 201 -19.50 -6.24 -0.01
C LEU A 201 -20.96 -5.80 -0.25
N ILE A 202 -21.83 -5.96 0.76
CA ILE A 202 -23.29 -5.78 0.64
C ILE A 202 -23.67 -4.39 0.15
N GLU A 203 -23.10 -3.34 0.77
CA GLU A 203 -23.39 -1.95 0.42
C GLU A 203 -22.94 -1.61 -1.01
N LEU A 204 -21.70 -1.96 -1.35
CA LEU A 204 -21.17 -1.79 -2.71
C LEU A 204 -22.05 -2.54 -3.73
N SER A 205 -22.37 -3.81 -3.47
CA SER A 205 -23.21 -4.62 -4.36
C SER A 205 -24.56 -3.96 -4.60
N LYS A 206 -25.24 -3.50 -3.54
CA LYS A 206 -26.52 -2.81 -3.69
C LYS A 206 -26.41 -1.56 -4.58
N MET A 207 -25.38 -0.74 -4.38
CA MET A 207 -25.19 0.49 -5.15
C MET A 207 -24.81 0.23 -6.61
N THR A 208 -24.09 -0.87 -6.90
CA THR A 208 -23.75 -1.23 -8.29
C THR A 208 -24.92 -1.73 -9.14
N ASN A 209 -26.15 -1.80 -8.61
CA ASN A 209 -27.33 -2.13 -9.43
C ASN A 209 -27.72 -0.97 -10.35
N ASP A 210 -27.50 0.26 -9.91
CA ASP A 210 -27.87 1.49 -10.62
C ASP A 210 -26.64 2.24 -11.18
N LYS A 211 -25.47 1.59 -11.17
CA LYS A 211 -24.17 2.15 -11.54
C LYS A 211 -23.46 1.20 -12.50
N GLU A 212 -22.50 1.70 -13.27
CA GLU A 212 -21.84 0.87 -14.30
C GLU A 212 -20.96 -0.23 -13.69
N ILE A 213 -20.19 0.12 -12.66
CA ILE A 213 -19.22 -0.75 -12.02
C ILE A 213 -18.84 -0.25 -10.62
N GLY A 214 -18.47 -1.18 -9.75
CA GLY A 214 -17.94 -0.89 -8.43
C GLY A 214 -16.58 -1.53 -8.19
N PHE A 215 -15.78 -0.87 -7.35
CA PHE A 215 -14.45 -1.33 -6.97
C PHE A 215 -14.26 -1.30 -5.46
N ALA A 216 -13.78 -2.40 -4.88
CA ALA A 216 -13.41 -2.46 -3.47
C ALA A 216 -11.91 -2.69 -3.29
N PHE A 217 -11.33 -1.98 -2.32
CA PHE A 217 -9.90 -2.04 -1.98
C PHE A 217 -9.68 -2.59 -0.57
N ASP A 218 -8.51 -3.18 -0.32
CA ASP A 218 -8.03 -3.46 1.03
C ASP A 218 -7.32 -2.23 1.62
N LEU A 219 -6.94 -2.31 2.91
CA LEU A 219 -6.49 -1.12 3.64
C LEU A 219 -5.23 -0.44 3.08
N ASP A 220 -4.33 -1.19 2.46
CA ASP A 220 -3.13 -0.64 1.82
C ASP A 220 -3.24 -0.55 0.29
N GLY A 221 -4.42 -0.84 -0.27
CA GLY A 221 -4.76 -0.57 -1.66
C GLY A 221 -3.92 -1.35 -2.68
N ASP A 222 -3.43 -2.54 -2.32
CA ASP A 222 -2.77 -3.44 -3.28
C ASP A 222 -3.72 -4.49 -3.87
N ARG A 223 -4.93 -4.63 -3.31
CA ARG A 223 -6.00 -5.49 -3.84
C ARG A 223 -7.13 -4.68 -4.45
N LEU A 224 -7.73 -5.26 -5.48
CA LEU A 224 -8.92 -4.74 -6.16
C LEU A 224 -9.93 -5.87 -6.36
N VAL A 225 -11.16 -5.65 -5.89
CA VAL A 225 -12.31 -6.49 -6.20
C VAL A 225 -13.28 -5.72 -7.07
N VAL A 226 -13.71 -6.34 -8.16
CA VAL A 226 -14.72 -5.77 -9.07
C VAL A 226 -16.10 -6.25 -8.66
N VAL A 227 -17.07 -5.34 -8.63
CA VAL A 227 -18.49 -5.63 -8.42
C VAL A 227 -19.27 -5.05 -9.58
N ARG A 228 -20.18 -5.83 -10.16
CA ARG A 228 -20.99 -5.43 -11.31
C ARG A 228 -22.40 -6.00 -11.20
N ASN A 229 -23.42 -5.19 -11.44
CA ASN A 229 -24.83 -5.58 -11.40
C ASN A 229 -25.17 -6.32 -10.09
N GLY A 230 -24.71 -5.78 -8.96
CA GLY A 230 -24.93 -6.36 -7.64
C GLY A 230 -24.19 -7.68 -7.36
N LYS A 231 -23.24 -8.06 -8.21
CA LYS A 231 -22.47 -9.30 -8.06
C LYS A 231 -20.99 -9.02 -7.96
N LYS A 232 -20.38 -9.54 -6.90
CA LYS A 232 -18.93 -9.64 -6.75
C LYS A 232 -18.36 -10.56 -7.83
N GLN A 233 -17.37 -10.06 -8.55
CA GLN A 233 -16.70 -10.79 -9.63
C GLN A 233 -15.54 -11.61 -9.07
N THR A 234 -15.23 -12.70 -9.76
CA THR A 234 -14.08 -13.55 -9.43
C THR A 234 -12.76 -12.89 -9.85
N PRO A 235 -11.62 -13.20 -9.21
CA PRO A 235 -10.34 -12.53 -9.49
C PRO A 235 -9.83 -12.66 -10.93
N ASP A 236 -10.21 -13.71 -11.65
CA ASP A 236 -9.92 -13.91 -13.07
C ASP A 236 -10.59 -12.86 -13.97
N VAL A 237 -11.74 -12.32 -13.57
CA VAL A 237 -12.37 -11.19 -14.28
C VAL A 237 -11.50 -9.95 -14.18
N THR A 238 -11.00 -9.62 -12.98
CA THR A 238 -10.08 -8.48 -12.78
C THR A 238 -8.81 -8.65 -13.60
N LEU A 239 -8.23 -9.85 -13.60
CA LEU A 239 -7.06 -10.17 -14.42
C LEU A 239 -7.35 -10.03 -15.92
N GLY A 240 -8.46 -10.58 -16.40
CA GLY A 240 -8.88 -10.53 -17.79
C GLY A 240 -9.10 -9.09 -18.28
N LEU A 241 -9.78 -8.26 -17.49
CA LEU A 241 -9.95 -6.83 -17.76
C LEU A 241 -8.60 -6.11 -17.87
N GLY A 242 -7.67 -6.39 -16.94
CA GLY A 242 -6.32 -5.83 -16.97
C GLY A 242 -5.55 -6.22 -18.22
N VAL A 243 -5.56 -7.50 -18.60
CA VAL A 243 -4.89 -8.00 -19.81
C VAL A 243 -5.48 -7.36 -21.06
N ALA A 244 -6.80 -7.38 -21.20
CA ALA A 244 -7.49 -6.81 -22.35
C ALA A 244 -7.16 -5.31 -22.52
N LYS A 245 -7.22 -4.54 -21.42
CA LYS A 245 -6.91 -3.11 -21.47
C LYS A 245 -5.43 -2.83 -21.73
N SER A 246 -4.51 -3.68 -21.24
CA SER A 246 -3.08 -3.54 -21.51
C SER A 246 -2.74 -3.74 -22.99
N LEU A 247 -3.47 -4.61 -23.69
CA LEU A 247 -3.32 -4.83 -25.12
C LEU A 247 -3.88 -3.65 -25.94
N GLU A 248 -5.03 -3.13 -25.53
CA GLU A 248 -5.68 -1.97 -26.16
C GLU A 248 -4.83 -0.69 -26.03
N LEU A 249 -4.31 -0.40 -24.84
CA LEU A 249 -3.49 0.79 -24.58
C LEU A 249 -2.04 0.66 -25.06
N GLY A 250 -1.63 -0.53 -25.49
CA GLY A 250 -0.25 -0.86 -25.83
C GLY A 250 0.61 -1.00 -24.57
N TYR A 251 0.91 -2.26 -24.19
CA TYR A 251 1.63 -2.63 -22.97
C TYR A 251 2.96 -1.88 -22.73
N LYS A 252 3.62 -1.37 -23.78
CA LYS A 252 4.87 -0.59 -23.69
C LYS A 252 4.72 0.73 -22.92
N ASN A 253 3.50 1.22 -22.75
CA ASN A 253 3.21 2.45 -22.02
C ASN A 253 3.13 2.24 -20.49
N PHE A 254 3.19 0.98 -20.00
CA PHE A 254 3.04 0.64 -18.58
C PHE A 254 4.37 0.45 -17.82
N VAL A 255 5.52 0.76 -18.45
CA VAL A 255 6.87 0.49 -17.91
C VAL A 255 7.38 1.63 -17.03
#